data_AF-A0A7K8NWH8-F1
#
_entry.id   AF-A0A7K8NWH8-F1
#
_cell.length_a   1.000
_cell.length_b   1.000
_cell.length_c   1.000
_cell.angle_alpha   90.00
_cell.angle_beta   90.00
_cell.angle_gamma   90.00
#
_symmetry.space_group_name_H-M   'P 1'
#
loop_
_entity.id
_entity.type
_entity.pdbx_description
1 polymer ?
#
loop_
_entity_poly.entity_id
_entity_poly.type
_entity_poly.pdbx_seq_one_letter_code
_entity_poly.pdbx_strand_id
1 'polypeptide(L)'
;RQPRVPLLLSRMKEVGKVFLATNSDYGYTDAIMSYLFDFGGEDETGSPRRPWRSYFDLIVVDTRKPLFFAEGTVLRQVNTDTGKLRMGTYTGPLQHCAVYSGGSSDLV
;
A
#
# COMPACT_ATOMS: atom_id res chain seq x y z
N ARG A 1 0.99 14.99 -11.23
CA ARG A 1 1.10 13.59 -11.70
C ARG A 1 2.47 13.41 -12.36
N GLN A 2 3.21 12.36 -12.03
CA GLN A 2 4.55 12.09 -12.59
C GLN A 2 4.57 10.71 -13.28
N PRO A 3 4.54 10.63 -14.62
CA PRO A 3 4.39 9.37 -15.37
C PRO A 3 5.46 8.31 -15.07
N ARG A 4 6.60 8.74 -14.55
CA ARG A 4 7.76 7.86 -14.27
C ARG A 4 7.66 7.11 -12.95
N VAL A 5 6.69 7.43 -12.08
CA VAL A 5 6.54 6.76 -10.76
C VAL A 5 6.22 5.26 -10.91
N PRO A 6 5.25 4.84 -11.74
CA PRO A 6 5.00 3.42 -11.99
C PRO A 6 6.23 2.66 -12.53
N LEU A 7 6.99 3.28 -13.45
CA LEU A 7 8.20 2.68 -14.01
C LEU A 7 9.28 2.48 -12.95
N LEU A 8 9.52 3.49 -12.11
CA LEU A 8 10.49 3.42 -11.01
C LEU A 8 10.13 2.28 -10.04
N LEU A 9 8.87 2.24 -9.57
CA LEU A 9 8.43 1.23 -8.61
C LEU A 9 8.46 -0.18 -9.19
N SER A 10 8.17 -0.34 -10.48
CA SER A 10 8.28 -1.64 -11.16
C SER A 10 9.72 -2.13 -11.16
N ARG A 11 10.68 -1.27 -11.53
CA ARG A 11 12.11 -1.61 -11.51
C ARG A 11 12.64 -1.90 -10.11
N MET A 12 12.19 -1.15 -9.10
CA MET A 12 12.55 -1.44 -7.71
C MET A 12 12.07 -2.83 -7.28
N LYS A 13 10.87 -3.24 -7.73
CA LYS A 13 10.27 -4.54 -7.43
C LYS A 13 10.96 -5.72 -8.16
N GLU A 14 11.62 -5.47 -9.29
CA GLU A 14 12.41 -6.49 -9.99
C GLU A 14 13.64 -6.93 -9.18
N VAL A 15 14.19 -6.05 -8.35
CA VAL A 15 15.44 -6.28 -7.60
C VAL A 15 15.28 -6.33 -6.09
N GLY A 16 14.07 -6.08 -5.58
CA GLY A 16 13.80 -6.03 -4.14
C GLY A 16 12.32 -5.93 -3.82
N LYS A 17 12.01 -5.79 -2.52
CA LYS A 17 10.65 -5.56 -2.04
C LYS A 17 10.37 -4.06 -1.91
N VAL A 18 9.16 -3.66 -2.25
CA VAL A 18 8.70 -2.26 -2.16
C VAL A 18 7.52 -2.19 -1.20
N PHE A 19 7.55 -1.27 -0.23
CA PHE A 19 6.45 -1.08 0.71
C PHE A 19 5.97 0.37 0.79
N LEU A 20 4.71 0.54 1.21
CA LEU A 20 4.13 1.83 1.56
C LEU A 20 3.77 1.82 3.05
N ALA A 21 4.29 2.79 3.82
CA ALA A 21 3.95 2.99 5.22
C ALA A 21 3.54 4.45 5.44
N THR A 22 2.24 4.72 5.55
CA THR A 22 1.67 6.09 5.63
C THR A 22 0.84 6.31 6.90
N ASN A 23 0.79 7.55 7.38
CA ASN A 23 -0.04 7.94 8.53
C ASN A 23 -1.51 8.15 8.14
N SER A 24 -1.77 8.38 6.85
CA SER A 24 -3.13 8.56 6.33
C SER A 24 -3.95 7.27 6.43
N ASP A 25 -5.27 7.42 6.50
CA ASP A 25 -6.20 6.30 6.40
C ASP A 25 -6.24 5.71 4.98
N TYR A 26 -6.90 4.56 4.85
CA TYR A 26 -7.02 3.89 3.55
C TYR A 26 -7.84 4.67 2.52
N GLY A 27 -8.93 5.33 2.92
CA GLY A 27 -9.81 6.02 1.97
C GLY A 27 -9.09 7.17 1.27
N TYR A 28 -8.36 7.97 2.04
CA TYR A 28 -7.52 9.04 1.50
C TYR A 28 -6.35 8.48 0.68
N THR A 29 -5.68 7.44 1.19
CA THR A 29 -4.56 6.81 0.49
C THR A 29 -4.99 6.25 -0.86
N ASP A 30 -6.11 5.54 -0.92
CA ASP A 30 -6.63 4.94 -2.15
C ASP A 30 -7.02 6.02 -3.17
N ALA A 31 -7.65 7.12 -2.74
CA ALA A 31 -7.98 8.23 -3.60
C ALA A 31 -6.74 8.90 -4.23
N ILE A 32 -5.74 9.24 -3.40
CA ILE A 32 -4.52 9.91 -3.86
C ILE A 32 -3.68 8.97 -4.74
N MET A 33 -3.49 7.72 -4.32
CA MET A 33 -2.70 6.76 -5.09
C MET A 33 -3.39 6.39 -6.40
N SER A 34 -4.72 6.28 -6.43
CA SER A 34 -5.45 6.11 -7.69
C SER A 34 -5.24 7.29 -8.64
N TYR A 35 -5.29 8.53 -8.13
CA TYR A 35 -5.01 9.73 -8.94
C TYR A 35 -3.56 9.79 -9.43
N LEU A 36 -2.60 9.40 -8.59
CA LEU A 36 -1.17 9.39 -8.93
C LEU A 36 -0.80 8.35 -9.98
N PHE A 37 -1.56 7.26 -10.09
CA PHE A 37 -1.29 6.12 -10.99
C PHE A 37 -2.25 6.06 -12.17
N ASP A 38 -3.37 6.78 -12.14
CA ASP A 38 -4.11 7.08 -13.35
C ASP A 38 -3.27 8.05 -14.18
N PHE A 39 -3.04 7.78 -15.47
CA PHE A 39 -2.36 8.67 -16.41
C PHE A 39 -3.11 8.87 -17.75
N GLY A 40 -4.37 8.39 -17.89
CA GLY A 40 -5.04 8.14 -19.19
C GLY A 40 -4.31 7.17 -20.17
N GLY A 41 -5.02 6.27 -20.88
CA GLY A 41 -4.42 5.37 -21.90
C GLY A 41 -3.78 4.05 -21.41
N GLU A 42 -3.29 3.24 -22.36
CA GLU A 42 -2.42 2.06 -22.15
C GLU A 42 -1.09 2.51 -21.52
N ASP A 43 -0.41 1.64 -20.75
CA ASP A 43 0.94 1.97 -20.29
C ASP A 43 1.93 2.03 -21.47
N GLU A 44 3.15 2.55 -21.25
CA GLU A 44 4.18 2.70 -22.32
C GLU A 44 4.53 1.37 -23.02
N THR A 45 4.09 0.24 -22.47
CA THR A 45 4.31 -1.13 -22.96
C THR A 45 3.07 -1.79 -23.57
N GLY A 46 1.92 -1.09 -23.64
CA GLY A 46 0.67 -1.65 -24.14
C GLY A 46 0.00 -2.67 -23.21
N SER A 47 0.46 -2.80 -21.96
CA SER A 47 -0.15 -3.69 -20.98
C SER A 47 -1.36 -3.07 -20.27
N PRO A 48 -2.30 -3.90 -19.78
CA PRO A 48 -3.45 -3.43 -19.02
C PRO A 48 -2.98 -2.70 -17.76
N ARG A 49 -3.64 -1.58 -17.44
CA ARG A 49 -3.36 -0.88 -16.19
C ARG A 49 -3.59 -1.77 -15.00
N ARG A 50 -2.52 -1.96 -14.23
CA ARG A 50 -2.56 -2.62 -12.93
C ARG A 50 -2.92 -1.62 -11.82
N PRO A 51 -3.69 -2.04 -10.80
CA PRO A 51 -4.02 -1.18 -9.67
C PRO A 51 -2.76 -0.72 -8.94
N TRP A 52 -2.75 0.50 -8.39
CA TRP A 52 -1.59 1.07 -7.69
C TRP A 52 -1.05 0.14 -6.59
N ARG A 53 -1.95 -0.62 -5.93
CA ARG A 53 -1.61 -1.58 -4.87
C ARG A 53 -0.60 -2.64 -5.33
N SER A 54 -0.67 -3.06 -6.60
CA SER A 54 0.22 -4.09 -7.16
C SER A 54 1.69 -3.66 -7.24
N TYR A 55 2.00 -2.35 -7.15
CA TYR A 55 3.37 -1.83 -7.13
C TYR A 55 4.06 -2.01 -5.78
N PHE A 56 3.34 -2.44 -4.75
CA PHE A 56 3.85 -2.66 -3.41
C PHE A 56 3.69 -4.13 -3.01
N ASP A 57 4.67 -4.65 -2.30
CA ASP A 57 4.65 -5.97 -1.67
C ASP A 57 3.97 -5.91 -0.30
N LEU A 58 4.01 -4.75 0.35
CA LEU A 58 3.35 -4.48 1.63
C LEU A 58 2.78 -3.06 1.65
N ILE A 59 1.55 -2.90 2.12
CA ILE A 59 0.90 -1.60 2.28
C ILE A 59 0.38 -1.50 3.70
N VAL A 60 0.83 -0.49 4.43
CA VAL A 60 0.43 -0.18 5.80
C VAL A 60 -0.04 1.28 5.88
N VAL A 61 -1.32 1.45 6.18
CA VAL A 61 -1.97 2.74 6.45
C VAL A 61 -2.11 2.96 7.95
N ASP A 62 -2.55 4.14 8.38
CA ASP A 62 -2.76 4.47 9.80
C ASP A 62 -1.54 4.18 10.70
N THR A 63 -0.32 4.31 10.18
CA THR A 63 0.89 3.87 10.90
C THR A 63 1.17 4.64 12.19
N ARG A 64 0.62 5.86 12.35
CA ARG A 64 0.82 6.74 13.53
C ARG A 64 2.29 7.01 13.84
N LYS A 65 3.15 7.17 12.83
CA LYS A 65 4.54 7.62 13.02
C LYS A 65 4.57 8.93 13.83
N PRO A 66 5.43 9.04 14.86
CA PRO A 66 6.60 8.18 15.11
C PRO A 66 6.33 6.90 15.92
N LEU A 67 5.14 6.71 16.52
CA LEU A 67 4.81 5.54 17.36
C LEU A 67 5.05 4.20 16.65
N PHE A 68 4.87 4.18 15.32
CA PHE A 68 5.18 3.03 14.45
C PHE A 68 6.59 2.44 14.67
N PHE A 69 7.59 3.28 14.95
CA PHE A 69 8.99 2.86 15.13
C PHE A 69 9.33 2.48 16.57
N ALA A 70 8.33 2.44 17.45
CA ALA A 70 8.41 2.02 18.84
C ALA A 70 7.43 0.85 19.05
N GLU A 71 6.55 0.92 20.04
CA GLU A 71 5.57 -0.14 20.33
C GLU A 71 4.48 -0.31 19.26
N GLY A 72 4.26 0.70 18.43
CA GLY A 72 3.25 0.67 17.37
C GLY A 72 1.81 0.55 17.87
N THR A 73 0.95 -0.05 17.06
CA THR A 73 -0.46 -0.28 17.38
C THR A 73 -0.91 -1.67 16.94
N VAL A 74 -2.12 -2.07 17.33
CA VAL A 74 -2.73 -3.34 16.88
C VAL A 74 -2.78 -3.38 15.35
N LEU A 75 -2.14 -4.42 14.78
CA LEU A 75 -2.20 -4.68 13.35
C LEU A 75 -3.60 -5.18 12.95
N ARG A 76 -4.20 -4.50 11.98
CA ARG A 76 -5.50 -4.87 11.41
C ARG A 76 -5.40 -4.98 9.89
N GLN A 77 -6.32 -5.74 9.28
CA GLN A 77 -6.43 -5.82 7.83
C GLN A 77 -7.56 -4.94 7.34
N VAL A 78 -7.34 -4.20 6.25
CA VAL A 78 -8.37 -3.39 5.60
C VAL A 78 -9.15 -4.26 4.62
N ASN A 79 -10.48 -4.19 4.65
CA ASN A 79 -11.33 -4.64 3.57
C ASN A 79 -11.29 -3.58 2.46
N THR A 80 -10.56 -3.85 1.38
CA THR A 80 -10.31 -2.87 0.32
C THR A 80 -11.53 -2.52 -0.52
N ASP A 81 -12.60 -3.33 -0.46
CA ASP A 81 -13.84 -3.08 -1.21
C ASP A 81 -14.73 -2.07 -0.47
N THR A 82 -14.63 -2.03 0.86
CA THR A 82 -15.44 -1.15 1.72
C THR A 82 -14.64 -0.03 2.37
N GLY A 83 -13.30 -0.14 2.36
CA GLY A 83 -12.38 0.72 3.09
C GLY A 83 -12.40 0.57 4.61
N LYS A 84 -13.19 -0.37 5.15
CA LYS A 84 -13.32 -0.59 6.60
C LYS A 84 -12.30 -1.62 7.11
N LEU A 85 -11.95 -1.51 8.38
CA LEU A 85 -11.11 -2.51 9.04
C LEU A 85 -11.89 -3.81 9.26
N ARG A 86 -11.24 -4.95 8.96
CA ARG A 86 -11.73 -6.26 9.38
C ARG A 86 -11.67 -6.35 10.91
N MET A 87 -12.64 -7.03 11.51
CA MET A 87 -12.72 -7.17 12.96
C MET A 87 -11.60 -8.07 13.49
N GLY A 88 -11.02 -7.68 14.63
CA GLY A 88 -9.95 -8.41 15.31
C GLY A 88 -8.53 -8.00 14.90
N THR A 89 -7.56 -8.55 15.61
CA THR A 89 -6.14 -8.42 15.30
C THR A 89 -5.77 -9.38 14.17
N TYR A 90 -4.99 -8.91 13.20
CA TYR A 90 -4.50 -9.77 12.13
C TYR A 90 -3.31 -10.62 12.61
N THR A 91 -3.43 -11.94 12.50
CA THR A 91 -2.39 -12.92 12.92
C THR A 91 -1.92 -13.83 11.77
N GLY A 92 -2.37 -13.56 10.54
CA GLY A 92 -2.01 -14.36 9.37
C GLY A 92 -0.66 -13.96 8.75
N PRO A 93 -0.16 -14.73 7.76
CA PRO A 93 1.00 -14.35 6.97
C PRO A 93 0.69 -13.15 6.06
N LEU A 94 1.67 -12.29 5.78
CA LEU A 94 1.49 -11.17 4.86
C LEU A 94 1.02 -11.64 3.47
N GLN A 95 -0.05 -11.04 2.97
CA GLN A 95 -0.68 -11.42 1.70
C GLN A 95 -0.38 -10.38 0.61
N HIS A 96 -0.11 -10.87 -0.61
CA HIS A 96 0.09 -10.01 -1.78
C HIS A 96 -1.15 -9.14 -2.03
N CYS A 97 -0.94 -7.85 -2.33
CA CYS A 97 -1.99 -6.84 -2.51
C CYS A 97 -2.92 -6.59 -1.31
N ALA A 98 -2.66 -7.20 -0.14
CA ALA A 98 -3.39 -6.88 1.07
C ALA A 98 -2.94 -5.52 1.62
N VAL A 99 -3.88 -4.86 2.31
CA VAL A 99 -3.63 -3.59 2.97
C VAL A 99 -3.84 -3.78 4.47
N TYR A 100 -2.88 -3.29 5.24
CA TYR A 100 -2.86 -3.34 6.69
C TYR A 100 -3.01 -1.94 7.28
N SER A 101 -3.49 -1.86 8.51
CA SER A 101 -3.68 -0.64 9.27
C SER A 101 -3.01 -0.78 10.64
N GLY A 102 -2.23 0.22 11.04
CA GLY A 102 -1.50 0.23 12.30
C GLY A 102 -0.20 -0.59 12.26
N GLY A 103 0.03 -1.43 13.27
CA GLY A 103 1.26 -2.23 13.41
C GLY A 103 2.46 -1.42 13.94
N SER A 104 3.64 -2.04 13.84
CA SER A 104 4.96 -1.45 14.13
C SER A 104 5.92 -1.69 12.96
N SER A 105 7.10 -1.06 13.00
CA SER A 105 8.16 -1.26 12.02
C SER A 105 8.69 -2.68 11.98
N ASP A 106 8.49 -3.49 13.02
CA ASP A 106 8.90 -4.91 13.04
C ASP A 106 8.17 -5.76 12.00
N LEU A 107 7.09 -5.24 11.42
CA LEU A 107 6.35 -5.86 10.33
C LEU A 107 7.05 -5.76 8.96
N VAL A 108 7.92 -4.75 8.79
CA VAL A 108 8.43 -4.30 7.48
C VAL A 108 9.83 -4.84 7.19
#